data_AF-A0A807LLI1-F1
#
_entry.id   AF-A0A807LLI1-F1
#
_cell.length_a   1.000
_cell.length_b   1.000
_cell.length_c   1.000
_cell.angle_alpha   90.00
_cell.angle_beta   90.00
_cell.angle_gamma   90.00
#
_symmetry.space_group_name_H-M   'P 1'
#
loop_
_entity.id
_entity.type
_entity.pdbx_description
1 polymer ?
#
loop_
_entity_poly.entity_id
_entity_poly.type
_entity_poly.pdbx_seq_one_letter_code
_entity_poly.pdbx_strand_id
1 'polypeptide(L)'
;MKMINAAAVVLVSLMASGCASNTPPLCYNEAVVMKNRVSVPVFGIRKPVSTTEYLSGGSFGYQWVERSAFTDTSACDRLPVTE
;
A
#
# COMPACT_ATOMS: atom_id res chain seq x y z
N MET A 1 -16.91 -31.17 -30.73
CA MET A 1 -16.05 -30.07 -30.25
C MET A 1 -16.92 -28.83 -30.16
N LYS A 2 -17.15 -28.31 -28.96
CA LYS A 2 -18.14 -27.24 -28.71
C LYS A 2 -17.48 -25.91 -29.07
N MET A 3 -18.03 -25.21 -30.08
CA MET A 3 -17.47 -23.96 -30.59
C MET A 3 -17.59 -22.90 -29.49
N ILE A 4 -16.49 -22.62 -28.81
CA ILE A 4 -16.43 -21.55 -27.83
C ILE A 4 -16.55 -20.25 -28.62
N ASN A 5 -17.61 -19.50 -28.37
CA ASN A 5 -17.94 -18.30 -29.13
C ASN A 5 -16.87 -17.23 -28.84
N ALA A 6 -16.05 -16.87 -29.82
CA ALA A 6 -14.89 -16.00 -29.63
C ALA A 6 -15.24 -14.64 -28.97
N ALA A 7 -16.44 -14.12 -29.25
CA ALA A 7 -16.96 -12.91 -28.61
C ALA A 7 -17.12 -13.04 -27.08
N ALA A 8 -17.51 -14.22 -26.58
CA ALA A 8 -17.64 -14.46 -25.15
C ALA A 8 -16.25 -14.52 -24.47
N VAL A 9 -15.25 -15.06 -25.17
CA VAL A 9 -13.87 -15.11 -24.66
C VAL A 9 -13.28 -13.71 -24.54
N VAL A 10 -13.49 -12.85 -25.55
CA VAL A 10 -13.03 -11.46 -25.54
C VAL A 10 -13.72 -10.63 -24.44
N LEU A 11 -15.02 -10.84 -24.22
CA LEU A 11 -15.75 -10.11 -23.19
C LEU A 11 -15.29 -10.49 -21.78
N VAL A 12 -15.01 -11.78 -21.54
CA VAL A 12 -14.49 -12.27 -20.24
C VAL A 12 -13.06 -11.78 -19.99
N SER A 13 -12.20 -11.72 -21.02
CA SER A 13 -10.83 -11.22 -20.86
C SER A 13 -10.77 -9.72 -20.58
N LEU A 14 -11.69 -8.93 -21.16
CA LEU A 14 -11.81 -7.49 -20.88
C LEU A 14 -12.31 -7.19 -19.45
N MET A 15 -13.12 -8.06 -18.86
CA MET A 15 -13.56 -7.90 -17.47
C MET A 15 -12.49 -8.32 -16.45
N ALA A 16 -11.56 -9.20 -16.84
CA ALA A 16 -10.49 -9.65 -15.96
C ALA A 16 -9.30 -8.66 -15.86
N SER A 17 -9.18 -7.68 -16.76
CA SER A 17 -8.03 -6.75 -16.81
C SER A 17 -8.15 -5.52 -15.90
N GLY A 18 -9.22 -5.42 -15.09
CA GLY A 18 -9.59 -4.17 -14.41
C GLY A 18 -9.25 -4.01 -12.93
N CYS A 19 -8.64 -4.97 -12.24
CA CYS A 19 -8.35 -4.86 -10.81
C CYS A 19 -6.95 -4.27 -10.56
N ALA A 20 -6.73 -3.01 -10.94
CA ALA A 20 -5.59 -2.25 -10.40
C ALA A 20 -5.92 -1.93 -8.93
N SER A 21 -5.26 -2.60 -7.98
CA SER A 21 -5.49 -2.40 -6.55
C SER A 21 -5.00 -1.01 -6.13
N ASN A 22 -5.87 -0.02 -6.22
CA ASN A 22 -5.70 1.30 -5.62
C ASN A 22 -6.18 1.27 -4.17
N THR A 23 -5.62 0.37 -3.36
CA THR A 23 -5.96 0.32 -1.93
C THR A 23 -5.64 1.68 -1.32
N PRO A 24 -6.61 2.40 -0.72
CA PRO A 24 -6.34 3.69 -0.11
C PRO A 24 -5.41 3.52 1.10
N PRO A 25 -4.55 4.50 1.40
CA PRO A 25 -3.72 4.44 2.59
C PRO A 25 -4.57 4.51 3.85
N LEU A 26 -4.12 3.84 4.92
CA LEU A 26 -4.73 3.86 6.24
C LEU A 26 -4.54 5.22 6.92
N CYS A 27 -3.36 5.81 6.74
CA CYS A 27 -2.92 7.06 7.35
C CYS A 27 -1.70 7.60 6.60
N TYR A 28 -1.23 8.77 7.02
CA TYR A 28 -0.03 9.40 6.49
C TYR A 28 0.93 9.75 7.64
N ASN A 29 2.20 9.38 7.48
CA ASN A 29 3.29 9.82 8.34
C ASN A 29 4.07 10.95 7.64
N GLU A 30 4.90 11.69 8.37
CA GLU A 30 5.76 12.71 7.78
C GLU A 30 7.23 12.29 7.81
N ALA A 31 7.94 12.44 6.71
CA ALA A 31 9.38 12.21 6.62
C ALA A 31 10.09 13.42 5.99
N VAL A 32 11.42 13.50 6.13
CA VAL A 32 12.23 14.50 5.42
C VAL A 32 12.99 13.83 4.29
N VAL A 33 12.66 14.17 3.05
CA VAL A 33 13.34 13.70 1.84
C VAL A 33 13.95 14.89 1.13
N MET A 34 15.26 14.86 0.89
CA MET A 34 16.00 15.96 0.25
C MET A 34 15.69 17.35 0.85
N LYS A 35 15.65 17.43 2.18
CA LYS A 35 15.32 18.64 2.98
C LYS A 35 13.86 19.11 2.95
N ASN A 36 12.97 18.40 2.25
CA ASN A 36 11.55 18.71 2.22
C ASN A 36 10.78 17.77 3.14
N ARG A 37 9.82 18.31 3.90
CA ARG A 37 8.83 17.47 4.57
C ARG A 37 7.88 16.90 3.52
N VAL A 38 7.68 15.60 3.57
CA VAL A 38 6.80 14.86 2.68
C VAL A 38 5.86 13.99 3.48
N SER A 39 4.61 13.96 3.04
CA SER A 39 3.60 13.07 3.58
C SER A 39 3.73 11.70 2.92
N VAL A 40 3.94 10.68 3.72
CA VAL A 40 4.21 9.30 3.30
C VAL A 40 2.97 8.45 3.58
N PRO A 41 2.35 7.85 2.54
CA PRO A 41 1.19 7.00 2.73
C PRO A 41 1.59 5.68 3.38
N VAL A 42 0.79 5.25 4.36
CA VAL A 42 0.96 3.98 5.09
C VAL A 42 -0.20 3.05 4.78
N PHE A 43 0.12 1.80 4.43
CA PHE A 43 -0.85 0.78 4.00
C PHE A 43 -0.96 -0.40 4.99
N GLY A 44 -0.11 -0.43 6.00
CA GLY A 44 -0.08 -1.48 7.02
C GLY A 44 0.81 -1.08 8.19
N ILE A 45 0.50 -1.62 9.36
CA ILE A 45 1.20 -1.36 10.62
C ILE A 45 1.50 -2.72 11.26
N ARG A 46 2.76 -2.99 11.57
CA ARG A 46 3.18 -4.20 12.28
C ARG A 46 4.16 -3.87 13.39
N LYS A 47 4.35 -4.81 14.32
CA LYS A 47 5.29 -4.63 15.44
C LYS A 47 6.15 -5.88 15.67
N PRO A 48 7.14 -6.15 14.79
CA PRO A 48 8.07 -7.25 14.98
C PRO A 48 8.96 -6.95 16.19
N VAL A 49 8.76 -7.72 17.27
CA VAL A 49 9.57 -7.86 18.51
C VAL A 49 10.04 -6.55 19.17
N SER A 50 10.84 -5.72 18.51
CA SER A 50 11.53 -4.54 19.04
C SER A 50 10.94 -3.19 18.59
N THR A 51 10.35 -3.09 17.40
CA THR A 51 9.94 -1.79 16.84
C THR A 51 8.65 -1.86 16.03
N THR A 52 7.93 -0.74 15.96
CA THR A 52 6.79 -0.58 15.04
C THR A 52 7.30 -0.28 13.65
N GLU A 53 6.74 -0.94 12.65
CA GLU A 53 7.05 -0.74 11.24
C GLU A 53 5.77 -0.39 10.47
N TYR A 54 5.93 0.46 9.45
CA TYR A 54 4.85 0.94 8.61
C TYR A 54 5.10 0.53 7.15
N LEU A 55 4.13 -0.15 6.54
CA LEU A 55 4.19 -0.52 5.13
C LEU A 55 3.99 0.75 4.30
N SER A 56 5.07 1.24 3.71
CA SER A 56 5.11 2.48 2.93
C SER A 56 5.60 2.17 1.51
N GLY A 57 5.14 2.92 0.52
CA GLY A 57 5.52 2.68 -0.87
C GLY A 57 4.51 3.18 -1.88
N GLY A 58 4.51 2.57 -3.07
CA GLY A 58 3.61 2.92 -4.16
C GLY A 58 3.94 2.16 -5.45
N SER A 59 3.94 2.86 -6.59
CA SER A 59 4.11 2.27 -7.92
C SER A 59 5.44 1.54 -8.15
N PHE A 60 6.45 1.79 -7.31
CA PHE A 60 7.77 1.15 -7.38
C PHE A 60 7.97 0.05 -6.32
N GLY A 61 6.92 -0.32 -5.58
CA GLY A 61 6.94 -1.35 -4.55
C GLY A 61 6.55 -0.84 -3.17
N TYR A 62 6.24 -1.79 -2.28
CA TYR A 62 5.94 -1.55 -0.87
C TYR A 62 7.03 -2.16 0.01
N GLN A 63 7.40 -1.45 1.07
CA GLN A 63 8.42 -1.87 2.01
C GLN A 63 7.99 -1.55 3.44
N TRP A 64 8.36 -2.42 4.36
CA TRP A 64 8.22 -2.16 5.79
C TRP A 64 9.35 -1.26 6.24
N VAL A 65 8.97 -0.10 6.76
CA VAL A 65 9.91 0.95 7.20
C VAL A 65 9.75 1.16 8.69
N GLU A 66 10.86 1.11 9.42
CA GLU A 66 10.85 1.36 10.86
C GLU A 66 10.34 2.76 11.21
N ARG A 67 9.68 2.89 12.37
CA ARG A 67 9.23 4.17 12.95
C ARG A 67 10.29 5.26 12.93
N SER A 68 11.55 4.90 13.16
CA SER A 68 12.70 5.80 13.24
C SER A 68 12.99 6.55 11.93
N ALA A 69 12.52 6.06 10.79
CA ALA A 69 12.71 6.70 9.49
C ALA A 69 11.79 7.91 9.26
N PHE A 70 10.76 8.07 10.10
CA PHE A 70 9.78 9.14 10.01
C PHE A 70 10.07 10.25 11.02
N THR A 71 9.72 11.47 10.64
CA THR A 71 9.79 12.65 11.53
C THR A 71 8.52 12.87 12.35
N ASP A 72 7.38 12.36 11.89
CA ASP A 72 6.12 12.32 12.65
C ASP A 72 5.34 11.05 12.28
N THR A 73 4.89 10.32 13.29
CA THR A 73 4.09 9.09 13.15
C THR A 73 2.75 9.16 13.89
N SER A 74 2.42 10.32 14.47
CA SER A 74 1.32 10.50 15.42
C SER A 74 -0.07 10.18 14.85
N ALA A 75 -0.26 10.30 13.54
CA ALA A 75 -1.49 9.92 12.85
C ALA A 75 -1.65 8.39 12.81
N CYS A 76 -0.60 7.65 12.46
CA CYS A 76 -0.64 6.20 12.35
C CYS A 76 -0.54 5.48 13.70
N ASP A 77 0.10 6.08 14.70
CA ASP A 77 0.28 5.48 16.04
C ASP A 77 -0.99 5.22 16.81
N ARG A 78 -2.06 5.92 16.45
CA ARG A 78 -3.37 5.79 17.09
C ARG A 78 -4.17 4.64 16.50
N LEU A 79 -3.69 4.05 15.40
CA LEU A 79 -4.35 2.95 14.72
C LEU A 79 -3.87 1.60 15.28
N PRO A 80 -4.74 0.59 15.29
CA PRO A 80 -4.34 -0.75 15.69
C PRO A 80 -3.35 -1.35 14.68
N VAL A 81 -2.56 -2.31 15.17
CA VAL A 81 -1.70 -3.16 14.33
C VAL A 81 -2.59 -3.89 13.32
N THR A 82 -2.14 -3.94 12.06
CA THR A 82 -2.91 -4.48 10.92
C THR A 82 -2.59 -5.95 10.63
N GLU A 83 -1.45 -6.45 11.13
CA GLU A 83 -1.00 -7.85 11.08
C GLU A 83 -0.89 -8.48 12.48
#